data_AF-A0A5J6II60-F1
#
_entry.id   AF-A0A5J6II60-F1
#
_cell.length_a   1.000
_cell.length_b   1.000
_cell.length_c   1.000
_cell.angle_alpha   90.00
_cell.angle_beta   90.00
_cell.angle_gamma   90.00
#
_symmetry.space_group_name_H-M   'P 1'
#
loop_
_entity.id
_entity.type
_entity.pdbx_description
1 polymer ?
#
loop_
_entity_poly.entity_id
_entity_poly.type
_entity_poly.pdbx_seq_one_letter_code
_entity_poly.pdbx_strand_id
1 'polypeptide(L)'
;MLLPAKAEVARQLRRYRAWERVMLAAPNDRTVRATFEDSGYTLCVLMGKRCAREAADAAERYLRTNQVTYLEEQQVTCLQEQPVTCLQDQNERPRPAAAVWRRPPAAERRSPAGR
;
A
#
# COMPACT_ATOMS: atom_id res chain seq x y z
N MET A 1 -14.30 26.82 -1.71
CA MET A 1 -14.72 25.47 -1.24
C MET A 1 -13.48 24.73 -0.79
N LEU A 2 -13.37 24.40 0.50
CA LEU A 2 -12.23 23.65 1.04
C LEU A 2 -12.27 22.22 0.46
N LEU A 3 -11.31 21.90 -0.41
CA LEU A 3 -11.12 20.52 -0.86
C LEU A 3 -10.86 19.65 0.38
N PRO A 4 -11.44 18.43 0.46
CA PRO A 4 -11.20 17.55 1.58
C PRO A 4 -9.69 17.26 1.67
N ALA A 5 -9.16 17.28 2.89
CA ALA A 5 -7.75 17.00 3.12
C ALA A 5 -7.40 15.62 2.53
N LYS A 6 -6.35 15.54 1.71
CA LYS A 6 -5.97 14.29 1.03
C LYS A 6 -5.70 13.14 2.00
N ALA A 7 -5.17 13.44 3.19
CA ALA A 7 -4.98 12.46 4.26
C ALA A 7 -6.30 11.83 4.72
N GLU A 8 -7.38 12.61 4.78
CA GLU A 8 -8.73 12.14 5.09
C GLU A 8 -9.23 11.18 4.00
N VAL A 9 -9.14 11.61 2.75
CA VAL A 9 -9.55 10.79 1.59
C VAL A 9 -8.76 9.47 1.55
N ALA A 10 -7.46 9.50 1.80
CA ALA A 10 -6.62 8.31 1.86
C ALA A 10 -7.00 7.37 3.02
N ARG A 11 -7.36 7.92 4.19
CA ARG A 11 -7.82 7.12 5.33
C ARG A 11 -9.15 6.42 5.01
N GLN A 12 -10.11 7.16 4.45
CA GLN A 12 -11.43 6.62 4.11
C GLN A 12 -11.34 5.58 3.00
N LEU A 13 -10.50 5.80 1.98
CA LEU A 13 -10.27 4.82 0.92
C LEU A 13 -9.70 3.50 1.46
N ARG A 14 -8.72 3.55 2.38
CA ARG A 14 -8.19 2.34 3.03
C ARG A 14 -9.26 1.61 3.84
N ARG A 15 -10.10 2.36 4.57
CA ARG A 15 -11.21 1.80 5.35
C ARG A 15 -12.22 1.10 4.44
N TYR A 16 -12.62 1.74 3.34
CA TYR A 16 -13.52 1.16 2.35
C TYR A 16 -12.98 -0.15 1.77
N ARG A 17 -11.71 -0.20 1.33
CA ARG A 17 -11.08 -1.42 0.80
C ARG A 17 -10.94 -2.54 1.85
N ALA A 18 -10.78 -2.19 3.13
CA ALA A 18 -10.78 -3.18 4.20
C ALA A 18 -12.18 -3.81 4.34
N TRP A 19 -13.23 -2.98 4.40
CA TRP A 19 -14.61 -3.47 4.49
C TRP A 19 -15.10 -4.19 3.24
N GLU A 20 -14.60 -3.82 2.05
CA GLU A 20 -14.86 -4.56 0.81
C GLU A 20 -14.41 -6.02 0.94
N ARG A 21 -13.20 -6.26 1.45
CA ARG A 21 -12.69 -7.63 1.69
C ARG A 21 -13.50 -8.38 2.75
N VAL A 22 -13.93 -7.70 3.82
CA VAL A 22 -14.75 -8.32 4.87
C VAL A 22 -16.16 -8.63 4.34
N MET A 23 -16.76 -7.74 3.55
CA MET A 23 -18.06 -7.93 2.90
C MET A 23 -18.04 -9.14 1.96
N LEU A 24 -16.96 -9.30 1.18
CA LEU A 24 -16.77 -10.47 0.34
C LEU A 24 -16.62 -11.78 1.13
N ALA A 25 -16.02 -11.72 2.33
CA ALA A 25 -15.85 -12.88 3.20
C ALA A 25 -17.14 -13.25 3.98
N ALA A 26 -17.95 -12.26 4.34
CA ALA A 26 -19.15 -12.43 5.17
C ALA A 26 -20.35 -11.61 4.63
N PRO A 27 -20.89 -11.95 3.44
CA PRO A 27 -21.93 -11.15 2.80
C PRO A 27 -23.28 -11.16 3.54
N ASN A 28 -23.53 -12.18 4.36
CA ASN A 28 -24.76 -12.32 5.13
C ASN A 28 -24.74 -11.59 6.48
N ASP A 29 -23.58 -11.06 6.90
CA ASP A 29 -23.48 -10.27 8.12
C ASP A 29 -23.99 -8.84 7.87
N ARG A 30 -25.13 -8.52 8.50
CA ARG A 30 -25.78 -7.21 8.36
C ARG A 30 -24.94 -6.06 8.92
N THR A 31 -24.12 -6.32 9.93
CA THR A 31 -23.26 -5.29 10.54
C THR A 31 -22.09 -4.93 9.62
N VAL A 32 -21.50 -5.95 8.98
CA VAL A 32 -20.49 -5.78 7.92
C VAL A 32 -21.08 -4.99 6.76
N ARG A 33 -22.28 -5.36 6.30
CA ARG A 33 -22.96 -4.66 5.21
C ARG A 33 -23.24 -3.19 5.54
N ALA A 34 -23.80 -2.90 6.72
CA ALA A 34 -24.08 -1.53 7.14
C ALA A 34 -22.80 -0.68 7.25
N THR A 35 -21.71 -1.25 7.79
CA THR A 35 -20.44 -0.53 7.92
C THR A 35 -19.76 -0.30 6.57
N PHE A 36 -19.88 -1.27 5.65
CA PHE A 36 -19.42 -1.10 4.27
C PHE A 36 -20.19 0.02 3.56
N GLU A 37 -21.52 0.04 3.66
CA GLU A 37 -22.38 1.07 3.09
C GLU A 37 -22.07 2.47 3.66
N ASP A 38 -21.87 2.60 4.97
CA ASP A 38 -21.46 3.84 5.64
C ASP A 38 -20.10 4.37 5.12
N SER A 39 -19.13 3.46 4.99
CA SER A 39 -17.81 3.82 4.43
C SER A 39 -17.91 4.26 2.96
N GLY A 40 -18.78 3.61 2.19
CA GLY A 40 -19.07 3.98 0.80
C GLY A 40 -19.76 5.33 0.69
N TYR A 41 -20.74 5.60 1.56
CA TYR A 41 -21.45 6.88 1.62
C TYR A 41 -20.50 8.05 1.93
N THR A 42 -19.59 7.85 2.89
CA THR A 42 -18.56 8.85 3.23
C THR A 42 -17.69 9.18 2.00
N LEU A 43 -17.23 8.18 1.25
CA LEU A 43 -16.48 8.41 0.01
C LEU A 43 -17.30 9.12 -1.06
N CYS A 44 -18.57 8.77 -1.22
CA CYS A 44 -19.47 9.43 -2.17
C CYS A 44 -19.57 10.93 -1.88
N VAL A 45 -19.75 11.32 -0.61
CA VAL A 45 -19.80 12.74 -0.19
C VAL A 45 -18.48 13.44 -0.45
N LEU A 46 -17.34 12.82 -0.08
CA LEU A 46 -16.02 13.43 -0.26
C LEU A 46 -15.67 13.65 -1.73
N MET A 47 -16.01 12.70 -2.60
CA MET A 47 -15.64 12.73 -4.02
C MET A 47 -16.72 13.30 -4.95
N GLY A 48 -17.91 13.63 -4.41
CA GLY A 48 -19.04 14.11 -5.18
C GLY A 48 -19.55 13.09 -6.22
N LYS A 49 -19.53 11.80 -5.86
CA LYS A 49 -19.98 10.70 -6.72
C LYS A 49 -21.25 10.06 -6.17
N ARG A 50 -22.04 9.44 -7.06
CA ARG A 50 -23.31 8.79 -6.69
C ARG A 50 -23.14 7.33 -6.26
N CYS A 51 -22.06 6.69 -6.71
CA CYS A 51 -21.78 5.28 -6.44
C CYS A 51 -20.49 5.13 -5.65
N ALA A 52 -20.47 4.24 -4.65
CA ALA A 52 -19.31 4.01 -3.80
C ALA A 52 -18.07 3.54 -4.59
N ARG A 53 -18.28 2.71 -5.63
CA ARG A 53 -17.20 2.26 -6.52
C ARG A 53 -16.60 3.42 -7.32
N GLU A 54 -17.44 4.23 -7.95
CA GLU A 54 -16.98 5.42 -8.69
C GLU A 54 -16.29 6.43 -7.77
N ALA A 55 -16.78 6.55 -6.53
CA ALA A 55 -16.15 7.37 -5.50
C ALA A 55 -14.75 6.85 -5.14
N ALA A 56 -14.58 5.55 -4.98
CA ALA A 56 -13.27 4.94 -4.73
C ALA A 56 -12.31 5.18 -5.91
N ASP A 57 -12.76 4.98 -7.15
CA ASP A 57 -11.94 5.23 -8.35
C ASP A 57 -11.57 6.72 -8.50
N ALA A 58 -12.48 7.62 -8.12
CA ALA A 58 -12.22 9.06 -8.09
C ALA A 58 -11.22 9.44 -6.99
N ALA A 59 -11.34 8.84 -5.80
CA ALA A 59 -10.40 9.02 -4.69
C ALA A 59 -8.99 8.53 -5.05
N GLU A 60 -8.87 7.36 -5.69
CA GLU A 60 -7.59 6.84 -6.16
C GLU A 60 -6.92 7.78 -7.16
N ARG A 61 -7.68 8.30 -8.13
CA ARG A 61 -7.17 9.30 -9.08
C ARG A 61 -6.78 10.60 -8.40
N TYR A 62 -7.61 11.11 -7.49
CA TYR A 62 -7.35 12.34 -6.74
C TYR A 62 -6.05 12.25 -5.92
N LEU A 63 -5.79 11.09 -5.30
CA LEU A 63 -4.54 10.84 -4.57
C LEU A 63 -3.33 10.68 -5.50
N ARG A 64 -3.51 10.02 -6.66
CA ARG A 64 -2.43 9.83 -7.65
C ARG A 64 -1.97 11.14 -8.29
N THR A 65 -2.88 12.02 -8.68
CA THR A 65 -2.53 13.33 -9.27
C THR A 65 -1.61 14.12 -8.33
N ASN A 66 -1.85 14.01 -7.03
CA ASN A 66 -1.01 14.67 -6.04
C ASN A 66 0.39 14.06 -5.95
N GLN A 67 0.50 12.73 -5.95
CA GLN A 67 1.81 12.07 -5.93
C GLN A 67 2.65 12.48 -7.14
N VAL A 68 2.03 12.60 -8.32
CA VAL A 68 2.72 13.06 -9.53
C VAL A 68 3.20 14.50 -9.36
N THR A 69 2.37 15.43 -8.87
CA THR A 69 2.81 16.80 -8.61
C THR A 69 3.93 16.89 -7.56
N TYR A 70 3.84 16.12 -6.45
CA TYR A 70 4.91 16.09 -5.45
C TYR A 70 6.20 15.44 -5.98
N LEU A 71 6.12 14.45 -6.88
CA LEU A 71 7.29 13.81 -7.48
C LEU A 71 7.94 14.70 -8.54
N GLU A 72 7.16 15.41 -9.36
CA GLU A 72 7.68 16.39 -10.31
C GLU A 72 8.38 17.54 -9.60
N GLU A 73 7.83 18.06 -8.49
CA GLU A 73 8.48 19.08 -7.67
C GLU A 73 9.82 18.57 -7.07
N GLN A 74 9.85 17.34 -6.56
CA GLN A 74 11.10 16.73 -6.06
C GLN A 74 12.11 16.49 -7.18
N GLN A 75 11.66 16.01 -8.34
CA GLN A 75 12.52 15.78 -9.50
C GLN A 75 13.08 17.09 -10.05
N VAL A 76 12.28 18.15 -10.14
CA VAL A 76 12.73 19.48 -10.56
C VAL A 76 13.72 20.08 -9.55
N THR A 77 13.51 19.84 -8.25
CA THR A 77 14.44 20.28 -7.20
C THR A 77 15.78 19.53 -7.31
N CYS A 78 15.77 18.21 -7.53
CA CYS A 78 16.99 17.43 -7.77
C CYS A 78 17.68 17.78 -9.10
N LEU A 79 16.94 18.28 -10.10
CA LEU A 79 17.49 18.68 -11.40
C LEU A 79 18.02 20.13 -11.42
N GLN A 80 17.56 21.00 -10.50
CA GLN A 80 18.08 22.36 -10.33
C GLN A 80 19.35 22.42 -9.49
N GLU A 81 19.56 21.49 -8.56
CA GLU A 81 20.80 21.40 -7.78
C GLU A 81 21.85 20.52 -8.48
N GLN A 82 22.32 20.98 -9.65
CA GLN A 82 23.58 20.51 -10.23
C GLN A 82 24.72 21.49 -9.90
N PRO A 83 25.49 21.29 -8.82
CA PRO A 83 26.89 21.68 -8.84
C PRO A 83 27.67 20.61 -9.59
N VAL A 84 28.26 21.05 -10.70
CA VAL A 84 29.25 20.30 -11.47
C VAL A 84 30.46 19.98 -10.58
N THR A 85 31.01 18.77 -10.79
CA THR A 85 32.23 18.17 -10.22
C THR A 85 32.17 17.59 -8.80
N CYS A 86 32.10 16.25 -8.72
CA CYS A 86 33.26 15.48 -8.28
C CYS A 86 33.34 14.18 -9.10
N LEU A 87 34.43 14.06 -9.86
CA LEU A 87 34.97 12.78 -10.30
C LEU A 87 35.23 11.88 -9.08
N GLN A 88 35.27 10.56 -9.33
CA GLN A 88 35.60 9.43 -8.44
C GLN A 88 34.34 8.71 -7.90
N ASP A 89 34.16 7.40 -8.07
CA ASP A 89 35.02 6.38 -8.64
C ASP A 89 34.12 5.23 -9.11
N GLN A 90 34.38 4.74 -10.32
CA GLN A 90 33.74 3.56 -10.84
C GLN A 90 34.60 2.36 -10.48
N ASN A 91 34.15 1.57 -9.52
CA ASN A 91 34.43 0.13 -9.36
C ASN A 91 33.79 -0.25 -8.01
N GLU A 92 33.01 -1.31 -7.83
CA GLU A 92 32.95 -2.56 -8.56
C GLU A 92 31.78 -3.35 -7.95
N ARG A 93 30.78 -3.69 -8.77
CA ARG A 93 29.87 -4.80 -8.43
C ARG A 93 30.68 -6.09 -8.52
N PRO A 94 30.45 -7.03 -7.60
CA PRO A 94 29.92 -8.29 -8.08
C PRO A 94 28.82 -8.86 -7.16
N ARG A 95 27.64 -9.10 -7.73
CA ARG A 95 26.89 -10.34 -7.46
C ARG A 95 27.42 -11.38 -8.45
N PRO A 96 27.47 -12.70 -8.15
CA PRO A 96 26.42 -13.43 -7.41
C PRO A 96 26.91 -14.59 -6.52
N ALA A 97 26.11 -15.04 -5.55
CA ALA A 97 26.21 -16.42 -5.07
C ALA A 97 24.89 -16.91 -4.46
N ALA A 98 24.49 -18.09 -4.91
CA ALA A 98 23.30 -18.86 -4.60
C ALA A 98 22.90 -18.87 -3.11
N ALA A 99 21.63 -18.56 -2.84
CA ALA A 99 20.96 -19.01 -1.63
C ALA A 99 20.73 -20.54 -1.75
N VAL A 100 21.71 -21.30 -1.25
CA VAL A 100 21.61 -22.75 -1.06
C VAL A 100 20.54 -23.02 -0.01
N TRP A 101 19.52 -23.76 -0.42
CA TRP A 101 18.51 -24.36 0.45
C TRP A 101 19.19 -25.24 1.51
N ARG A 102 19.21 -24.81 2.77
CA ARG A 102 19.52 -25.71 3.88
C ARG A 102 18.28 -26.49 4.28
N ARG A 103 18.29 -27.79 3.95
CA ARG A 103 17.42 -28.83 4.53
C ARG A 103 17.51 -28.82 6.07
N PRO A 104 16.42 -29.12 6.79
CA PRO A 104 16.42 -29.33 8.23
C PRO A 104 17.15 -30.65 8.58
N PRO A 105 17.94 -30.70 9.68
CA PRO A 105 18.54 -31.95 10.14
C PRO A 105 17.48 -32.82 10.85
N ALA A 106 17.44 -34.08 10.43
CA ALA A 106 16.70 -35.15 11.08
C ALA A 106 17.21 -35.33 12.53
N ALA A 107 16.31 -35.22 13.50
CA ALA A 107 16.55 -35.68 14.86
C ALA A 107 16.11 -37.14 14.93
N GLU A 108 17.08 -38.06 14.85
CA GLU A 108 16.83 -39.47 15.08
C GLU A 108 17.68 -40.00 16.25
N ARG A 109 16.94 -40.50 17.24
CA ARG A 109 17.29 -41.48 18.28
C ARG A 109 18.27 -41.03 19.39
N ARG A 110 17.76 -41.15 20.62
CA ARG A 110 18.11 -42.30 21.47
C ARG A 110 17.12 -42.49 22.61
N SER A 111 16.55 -43.68 22.66
CA SER A 111 15.87 -44.27 23.82
C SER A 111 16.88 -44.55 24.95
N PRO A 112 16.53 -44.36 26.22
CA PRO A 112 17.19 -45.05 27.32
C PRO A 112 16.42 -46.32 27.69
N ALA A 113 17.12 -47.44 27.68
CA ALA A 113 16.68 -48.69 28.28
C ALA A 113 16.62 -48.53 29.81
N GLY A 114 15.58 -49.09 30.41
CA GLY A 114 15.44 -49.18 31.85
C GLY A 114 14.43 -50.26 32.21
N ARG A 115 14.90 -51.50 32.31
CA ARG A 115 14.84 -52.33 33.52
C ARG A 115 15.45 -53.71 33.23
#